data_AF-A0AAP8T271-F1
#
_entry.id   AF-A0AAP8T271-F1
#
_cell.length_a   1.000
_cell.length_b   1.000
_cell.length_c   1.000
_cell.angle_alpha   90.00
_cell.angle_beta   90.00
_cell.angle_gamma   90.00
#
_symmetry.space_group_name_H-M   'P 1'
#
loop_
_entity.id
_entity.type
_entity.pdbx_description
1 polymer ?
#
loop_
_entity_poly.entity_id
_entity_poly.type
_entity_poly.pdbx_seq_one_letter_code
_entity_poly.pdbx_strand_id
1 'polypeptide(L)'
;LLLGNDEGAAALEITMSGPMLRFNCDAVVAVTGAQIPLTLNGEAAPMNTALLIPAGATVHLGTIAGAGARSYLCLRGGLQVPDYLG
;
A
#
# COMPACT_ATOMS: atom_id res chain seq x y z
N LEU A 1 -1.63 8.75 12.30
CA LEU A 1 -1.52 7.77 11.18
C LEU A 1 -0.24 8.02 10.39
N LEU A 2 0.40 6.99 9.82
CA LEU A 2 1.72 7.10 9.14
C LEU A 2 1.77 8.14 8.01
N LEU A 3 0.64 8.35 7.32
CA LEU A 3 0.55 9.23 6.14
C LEU A 3 -0.12 10.57 6.43
N GLY A 4 -0.57 10.80 7.67
CA GLY A 4 -1.34 12.00 8.03
C GLY A 4 -2.72 12.10 7.37
N ASN A 5 -3.28 10.99 6.87
CA ASN A 5 -4.64 10.94 6.35
C ASN A 5 -5.66 11.01 7.48
N ASP A 6 -6.88 11.40 7.14
CA ASP A 6 -8.06 11.21 7.99
C ASP A 6 -8.34 9.71 8.20
N GLU A 7 -8.95 9.39 9.34
CA GLU A 7 -9.45 8.04 9.58
C GLU A 7 -10.56 7.70 8.57
N GLY A 8 -10.48 6.52 7.95
CA GLY A 8 -11.43 6.07 6.92
C GLY A 8 -11.04 6.42 5.48
N ALA A 9 -9.93 7.14 5.25
CA ALA A 9 -9.44 7.39 3.89
C ALA A 9 -9.26 6.08 3.10
N ALA A 10 -9.80 6.04 1.87
CA ALA A 10 -9.81 4.85 1.05
C ALA A 10 -8.39 4.31 0.76
N ALA A 11 -8.24 2.99 0.87
CA ALA A 11 -7.01 2.24 0.69
C ALA A 11 -7.28 0.92 -0.05
N LEU A 12 -6.23 0.23 -0.49
CA LEU A 12 -6.36 -1.10 -1.08
C LEU A 12 -6.19 -2.17 0.00
N GLU A 13 -7.23 -2.99 0.21
CA GLU A 13 -7.11 -4.26 0.96
C GLU A 13 -6.55 -5.35 0.04
N ILE A 14 -5.58 -6.10 0.56
CA ILE A 14 -4.89 -7.18 -0.14
C ILE A 14 -5.09 -8.46 0.67
N THR A 15 -5.71 -9.47 0.06
CA THR A 15 -5.99 -10.76 0.69
C THR A 15 -5.09 -11.85 0.12
N MET A 16 -4.29 -12.48 0.99
CA MET A 16 -3.29 -13.52 0.67
C MET A 16 -2.15 -13.08 -0.26
N SER A 17 -2.44 -12.70 -1.50
CA SER A 17 -1.43 -12.29 -2.49
C SER A 17 -1.73 -10.90 -3.03
N GLY A 18 -0.69 -10.09 -3.14
CA GLY A 18 -0.78 -8.72 -3.57
C GLY A 18 -0.53 -8.49 -5.06
N PRO A 19 -0.84 -7.28 -5.54
CA PRO A 19 -0.60 -6.88 -6.91
C PRO A 19 0.84 -6.36 -7.12
N MET A 20 1.19 -6.19 -8.39
CA MET A 20 2.27 -5.32 -8.84
C MET A 20 1.65 -4.05 -9.41
N LEU A 21 2.01 -2.88 -8.88
CA LEU A 21 1.44 -1.58 -9.22
C LEU A 21 2.53 -0.63 -9.70
N ARG A 22 2.30 0.00 -10.85
CA ARG A 22 3.15 1.09 -11.35
C ARG A 22 2.53 2.44 -10.97
N PHE A 23 3.34 3.30 -10.36
CA PHE A 23 2.92 4.65 -10.00
C PHE A 23 3.21 5.60 -11.16
N ASN A 24 2.22 6.37 -11.59
CA ASN A 24 2.37 7.30 -12.73
C ASN A 24 2.80 8.71 -12.30
N CYS A 25 2.82 8.99 -11.00
CA CYS A 25 3.29 10.23 -10.39
C CYS A 25 4.01 9.92 -9.07
N ASP A 26 4.71 10.90 -8.52
CA ASP A 26 5.31 10.77 -7.19
C ASP A 26 4.19 10.55 -6.15
N ALA A 27 4.42 9.64 -5.22
CA ALA A 27 3.47 9.29 -4.18
C ALA A 27 4.18 9.00 -2.85
N VAL A 28 3.44 9.13 -1.74
CA VAL A 28 3.88 8.62 -0.44
C VAL A 28 2.89 7.55 0.00
N VAL A 29 3.39 6.35 0.28
CA VAL A 29 2.56 5.19 0.60
C VAL A 29 2.98 4.52 1.90
N ALA A 30 2.11 3.72 2.49
CA ALA A 30 2.44 2.83 3.59
C ALA A 30 1.74 1.49 3.41
N VAL A 31 2.44 0.40 3.75
CA VAL A 31 1.87 -0.95 3.76
C VAL A 31 1.81 -1.45 5.19
N THR A 32 0.64 -1.89 5.64
CA THR A 32 0.38 -2.32 7.04
C THR A 32 -0.41 -3.62 7.10
N GLY A 33 -0.62 -4.18 8.29
CA GLY A 33 -1.38 -5.42 8.48
C GLY A 33 -0.49 -6.66 8.53
N ALA A 34 -0.97 -7.77 7.96
CA ALA A 34 -0.21 -9.02 7.90
C ALA A 34 1.10 -8.82 7.13
N GLN A 35 2.17 -9.48 7.60
CA GLN A 35 3.49 -9.39 6.97
C GLN A 35 3.44 -9.97 5.55
N ILE A 36 3.80 -9.14 4.59
CA ILE A 36 3.81 -9.45 3.16
C ILE A 36 5.15 -9.00 2.57
N PRO A 37 5.79 -9.78 1.69
CA PRO A 37 6.97 -9.32 0.97
C PRO A 37 6.63 -8.05 0.18
N LEU A 38 7.34 -6.97 0.44
CA LEU A 38 7.16 -5.68 -0.20
C LEU A 38 8.44 -5.29 -0.90
N THR A 39 8.36 -4.98 -2.20
CA THR A 39 9.49 -4.44 -2.95
C THR A 39 9.14 -3.16 -3.71
N LEU A 40 10.12 -2.29 -3.85
CA LEU A 40 10.10 -1.09 -4.67
C LEU A 40 11.18 -1.24 -5.74
N ASN A 41 10.78 -1.30 -7.02
CA ASN A 41 11.67 -1.56 -8.15
C ASN A 41 12.54 -2.82 -7.98
N GLY A 42 12.00 -3.85 -7.32
CA GLY A 42 12.70 -5.11 -7.04
C GLY A 42 13.48 -5.14 -5.73
N GLU A 43 13.76 -3.99 -5.12
CA GLU A 43 14.47 -3.89 -3.85
C GLU A 43 13.51 -4.01 -2.67
N ALA A 44 13.90 -4.73 -1.62
CA ALA A 44 13.07 -4.91 -0.43
C ALA A 44 12.79 -3.57 0.27
N ALA A 45 11.54 -3.35 0.65
CA ALA A 45 11.12 -2.15 1.37
C ALA A 45 10.39 -2.51 2.68
N PRO A 46 10.52 -1.69 3.73
CA PRO A 46 9.91 -1.98 5.02
C PRO A 46 8.40 -1.71 5.01
N MET A 47 7.65 -2.56 5.73
CA MET A 47 6.27 -2.27 6.11
C MET A 47 6.19 -1.25 7.26
N ASN A 48 4.98 -0.79 7.57
CA ASN A 48 4.67 0.08 8.71
C ASN A 48 5.48 1.39 8.75
N THR A 49 5.89 1.87 7.57
CA THR A 49 6.69 3.09 7.38
C THR A 49 6.14 3.86 6.19
N ALA A 50 6.27 5.19 6.19
CA ALA A 50 5.96 6.02 5.03
C ALA A 50 7.09 5.91 4.00
N LEU A 51 6.77 5.47 2.79
CA LEU A 51 7.69 5.27 1.68
C LEU A 51 7.43 6.30 0.59
N LEU A 52 8.49 6.98 0.14
CA LEU A 52 8.44 7.82 -1.06
C LEU A 52 8.57 6.95 -2.30
N ILE A 53 7.59 7.01 -3.19
CA ILE A 53 7.53 6.26 -4.45
C ILE A 53 7.67 7.25 -5.59
N PRO A 54 8.79 7.24 -6.33
CA PRO A 54 8.96 8.11 -7.50
C PRO A 54 8.01 7.73 -8.65
N ALA A 55 7.65 8.71 -9.47
CA ALA A 55 6.93 8.50 -10.70
C ALA A 55 7.64 7.46 -11.60
N GLY A 56 6.87 6.54 -12.17
CA GLY A 56 7.35 5.45 -12.99
C GLY A 56 7.84 4.22 -12.21
N ALA A 57 7.99 4.31 -10.89
CA ALA A 57 8.41 3.19 -10.06
C ALA A 57 7.30 2.14 -9.91
N THR A 58 7.71 0.91 -9.61
CA THR A 58 6.83 -0.24 -9.40
C THR A 58 6.92 -0.72 -7.96
N VAL A 59 5.77 -0.84 -7.31
CA VAL A 59 5.63 -1.49 -6.00
C VAL A 59 5.04 -2.89 -6.21
N HIS A 60 5.65 -3.90 -5.62
CA HIS A 60 5.15 -5.27 -5.66
C HIS A 60 4.91 -5.79 -4.25
N LEU A 61 3.71 -6.34 -4.05
CA LEU A 61 3.29 -7.01 -2.83
C LEU A 61 3.16 -8.50 -3.13
N GLY A 62 3.98 -9.32 -2.48
CA GLY A 62 4.06 -10.77 -2.71
C GLY A 62 2.90 -11.54 -2.07
N THR A 63 3.22 -12.73 -1.55
CA THR A 63 2.25 -13.59 -0.87
C THR A 63 2.51 -13.65 0.62
N ILE A 64 1.46 -13.49 1.43
CA ILE A 64 1.49 -13.69 2.88
C ILE A 64 1.71 -15.18 3.15
N ALA A 65 2.84 -15.51 3.78
CA ALA A 65 3.18 -16.89 4.13
C ALA A 65 3.08 -17.18 5.63
N GLY A 66 2.84 -16.15 6.45
CA GLY A 66 2.81 -16.23 7.91
C GLY A 66 1.44 -15.94 8.51
N ALA A 67 1.43 -15.47 9.76
CA ALA A 67 0.20 -15.14 10.46
C ALA A 67 -0.56 -13.97 9.81
N GLY A 68 -1.88 -14.10 9.77
CA GLY A 68 -2.78 -13.12 9.18
C GLY A 68 -3.17 -13.46 7.74
N ALA A 69 -4.12 -12.70 7.19
CA ALA A 69 -4.67 -12.93 5.85
C ALA A 69 -4.75 -11.66 5.00
N ARG A 70 -4.64 -10.48 5.62
CA ARG A 70 -4.89 -9.19 5.00
C ARG A 70 -3.78 -8.19 5.26
N SER A 71 -3.34 -7.54 4.20
CA SER A 71 -2.45 -6.38 4.23
C SER A 71 -3.17 -5.19 3.59
N TYR A 72 -2.72 -3.98 3.88
CA TYR A 72 -3.34 -2.75 3.39
C TYR A 72 -2.28 -1.86 2.77
N LEU A 73 -2.52 -1.39 1.55
CA LEU A 73 -1.72 -0.36 0.90
C LEU A 73 -2.49 0.97 0.96
N CYS A 74 -1.95 1.91 1.73
CA CYS A 74 -2.50 3.24 1.91
C CYS A 74 -1.68 4.27 1.12
N LEU A 75 -2.35 5.26 0.53
CA LEU A 75 -1.70 6.39 -0.16
C LEU A 75 -1.95 7.67 0.66
N ARG A 76 -0.97 8.57 0.71
CA ARG A 76 -1.14 9.89 1.32
C ARG A 76 -2.20 10.66 0.54
N GLY A 77 -3.21 11.19 1.24
CA GLY A 77 -4.40 11.81 0.64
C GLY A 77 -5.53 10.82 0.31
N GLY A 78 -5.31 9.51 0.46
CA GLY A 78 -6.30 8.47 0.16
C GLY A 78 -6.48 8.22 -1.34
N LEU A 79 -7.26 7.18 -1.67
CA LEU A 79 -7.71 6.92 -3.04
C LEU A 79 -8.95 7.75 -3.34
N GLN A 80 -8.95 8.43 -4.48
CA GLN A 80 -10.13 9.18 -4.94
C GLN A 80 -11.14 8.20 -5.56
N VAL A 81 -12.17 7.87 -4.79
CA VAL A 81 -13.30 7.04 -5.20
C VAL A 81 -14.60 7.75 -4.84
N PRO A 82 -15.70 7.55 -5.58
CA PRO A 82 -17.00 8.09 -5.19
C PRO A 82 -17.56 7.31 -4.01
N ASP A 83 -18.21 8.02 -3.09
CA ASP A 83 -18.97 7.38 -2.01
C ASP A 83 -20.27 6.77 -2.55
N TYR A 84 -20.71 5.68 -1.94
CA TYR A 84 -22.01 5.08 -2.22
C TYR A 84 -22.63 4.54 -0.93
N LEU A 85 -23.64 5.27 -0.43
CA LEU A 85 -24.27 5.05 0.87
C LEU A 85 -23.33 5.26 2.08
N GLY A 86 -22.41 6.22 1.97
CA GLY A 86 -21.33 6.49 2.93
C GLY A 86 -20.09 5.70 2.59
#